data_AF-A0A519VWJ9-F1
#
_entry.id   AF-A0A519VWJ9-F1
#
_cell.length_a   1.000
_cell.length_b   1.000
_cell.length_c   1.000
_cell.angle_alpha   90.00
_cell.angle_beta   90.00
_cell.angle_gamma   90.00
#
_symmetry.space_group_name_H-M   'P 1'
#
loop_
_entity.id
_entity.type
_entity.pdbx_description
1 polymer ?
#
loop_
_entity_poly.entity_id
_entity_poly.type
_entity_poly.pdbx_seq_one_letter_code
_entity_poly.pdbx_strand_id
1 'polypeptide(L)'
;MHFNKLLILVCLFTFFLVNQASAQVEDTVSKATDTLKSRNYRPMKVDSPKVMTRRDSVKSKYVNPGKVAGRKAVLKSLILPGLGQIYNLQLLNDGSRAGKNLTFQRIYTIGKIGAIYGGFTVLTLSYIESSKQYDLYLKELQYRNNNGGKADPNGPFIKADGSEFSTSGITTGKDTYRRNKQIVLFSYGLVYIANVVDAYVAARLHFFNIDDKLSFRAVPTLINSNSMYSFRAMPALKLSLTF
;
A
#
# COMPACT_ATOMS: atom_id res chain seq x y z
N MET A 1 24.32 24.69 -3.89
CA MET A 1 25.09 23.72 -3.05
C MET A 1 24.25 22.65 -2.35
N HIS A 2 22.95 22.84 -2.08
CA HIS A 2 22.13 21.85 -1.36
C HIS A 2 21.63 20.67 -2.24
N PHE A 3 21.47 20.89 -3.55
CA PHE A 3 20.99 19.87 -4.48
C PHE A 3 21.98 18.71 -4.66
N ASN A 4 23.28 19.02 -4.73
CA ASN A 4 24.33 18.01 -4.87
C ASN A 4 24.46 17.14 -3.62
N LYS A 5 24.21 17.70 -2.43
CA LYS A 5 24.22 16.95 -1.16
C LYS A 5 23.03 16.01 -1.04
N LEU A 6 21.85 16.44 -1.51
CA LEU A 6 20.64 15.61 -1.56
C LEU A 6 20.82 14.43 -2.53
N LEU A 7 21.41 14.67 -3.70
CA LEU A 7 21.65 13.63 -4.71
C LEU A 7 22.66 12.59 -4.22
N ILE A 8 23.73 13.01 -3.55
CA ILE A 8 24.70 12.10 -2.92
C ILE A 8 24.04 11.26 -1.81
N LEU A 9 23.15 11.85 -1.01
CA LEU A 9 22.46 11.15 0.07
C LEU A 9 21.45 10.12 -0.46
N VAL A 10 20.74 10.46 -1.54
CA VAL A 10 19.83 9.52 -2.23
C VAL A 10 20.62 8.37 -2.87
N CYS A 11 21.77 8.64 -3.50
CA CYS A 11 22.63 7.59 -4.08
C CYS A 11 23.26 6.69 -3.01
N LEU A 12 23.66 7.23 -1.85
CA LEU A 12 24.17 6.42 -0.74
C LEU A 12 23.07 5.54 -0.12
N PHE A 13 21.84 6.05 -0.03
CA PHE A 13 20.70 5.30 0.50
C PHE A 13 20.28 4.16 -0.44
N THR A 14 20.32 4.35 -1.76
CA THR A 14 20.03 3.28 -2.72
C THR A 14 21.14 2.22 -2.77
N PHE A 15 22.41 2.61 -2.61
CA PHE A 15 23.53 1.66 -2.55
C PHE A 15 23.49 0.75 -1.31
N PHE A 16 22.95 1.25 -0.19
CA PHE A 16 22.81 0.46 1.04
C PHE A 16 21.67 -0.57 0.98
N LEU A 17 20.62 -0.31 0.20
CA LEU A 17 19.48 -1.22 0.01
C LEU A 17 19.80 -2.39 -0.93
N VAL A 18 20.71 -2.22 -1.90
CA VAL A 18 21.08 -3.26 -2.88
C VAL A 18 22.04 -4.30 -2.28
N ASN A 19 22.91 -3.91 -1.35
CA ASN A 19 23.90 -4.84 -0.75
C ASN A 19 23.31 -5.82 0.27
N GLN A 20 22.09 -5.61 0.77
CA GLN A 20 21.42 -6.55 1.68
C GLN A 20 20.86 -7.80 0.95
N ALA A 21 20.91 -7.83 -0.39
CA ALA A 21 20.38 -8.93 -1.20
C ALA A 21 21.40 -10.05 -1.50
N SER A 22 22.71 -9.85 -1.23
CA SER A 22 23.76 -10.78 -1.69
C SER A 22 24.57 -11.48 -0.57
N ALA A 23 24.17 -11.36 0.69
CA ALA A 23 24.87 -12.01 1.80
C ALA A 23 24.25 -13.39 2.15
N GLN A 24 24.24 -14.32 1.20
CA GLN A 24 24.14 -15.75 1.48
C GLN A 24 25.42 -16.42 0.96
N VAL A 25 26.33 -16.73 1.88
CA VAL A 25 27.50 -17.57 1.62
C VAL A 25 27.01 -19.01 1.56
N GLU A 26 27.08 -19.66 0.41
CA GLU A 26 26.94 -21.11 0.32
C GLU A 26 28.24 -21.78 0.79
N ASP A 27 28.19 -22.47 1.93
CA ASP A 27 29.25 -23.38 2.35
C ASP A 27 29.36 -24.53 1.36
N THR A 28 30.40 -24.51 0.53
CA THR A 28 30.73 -25.60 -0.39
C THR A 28 31.73 -26.53 0.29
N VAL A 29 31.24 -27.56 1.00
CA VAL A 29 32.07 -28.72 1.35
C VAL A 29 32.18 -29.60 0.10
N SER A 30 33.41 -29.74 -0.40
CA SER A 30 33.75 -30.55 -1.56
C SER A 30 33.41 -32.03 -1.31
N LYS A 31 32.52 -32.58 -2.13
CA LYS A 31 32.23 -34.01 -2.18
C LYS A 31 33.15 -34.68 -3.18
N ALA A 32 33.88 -35.69 -2.74
CA ALA A 32 34.80 -36.47 -3.56
C ALA A 32 34.07 -37.12 -4.76
N THR A 33 34.71 -37.05 -5.92
CA THR A 33 34.26 -37.69 -7.16
C THR A 33 34.55 -39.19 -7.09
N ASP A 34 33.50 -40.00 -7.00
CA ASP A 34 33.60 -41.46 -7.11
C ASP A 34 33.17 -41.90 -8.51
N THR A 35 34.12 -42.45 -9.27
CA THR A 35 33.97 -42.92 -10.65
C THR A 35 33.47 -44.36 -10.67
N LEU A 36 32.15 -44.57 -10.58
CA LEU A 36 31.54 -45.82 -11.05
C LEU A 36 30.19 -45.55 -11.73
N LYS A 37 30.15 -45.89 -13.02
CA LYS A 37 28.97 -45.82 -13.89
C LYS A 37 27.94 -46.84 -13.41
N SER A 38 26.91 -46.40 -12.70
CA SER A 38 25.77 -47.24 -12.32
C SER A 38 24.46 -46.66 -12.83
N ARG A 39 23.73 -47.54 -13.49
CA ARG A 39 22.41 -47.45 -14.13
C ARG A 39 21.44 -46.52 -13.39
N ASN A 40 20.78 -45.62 -14.13
CA ASN A 40 19.71 -44.76 -13.64
C ASN A 40 18.57 -45.60 -13.05
N TYR A 41 18.52 -45.69 -11.72
CA TYR A 41 17.31 -46.01 -10.98
C TYR A 41 16.84 -44.70 -10.33
N ARG A 42 15.59 -44.30 -10.58
CA ARG A 42 15.00 -43.15 -9.88
C ARG A 42 14.92 -43.53 -8.38
N PRO A 43 15.61 -42.83 -7.46
CA PRO A 43 15.44 -43.11 -6.05
C PRO A 43 14.00 -42.77 -5.67
N MET A 44 13.28 -43.77 -5.17
CA MET A 44 12.03 -43.58 -4.46
C MET A 44 12.33 -42.64 -3.29
N LYS A 45 11.66 -41.48 -3.25
CA LYS A 45 11.84 -40.50 -2.18
C LYS A 45 11.51 -41.20 -0.86
N VAL A 46 12.53 -41.53 -0.09
CA VAL A 46 12.39 -41.88 1.31
C VAL A 46 11.98 -40.59 2.00
N ASP A 47 10.71 -40.51 2.37
CA ASP A 47 10.20 -39.42 3.19
C ASP A 47 11.11 -39.27 4.40
N SER A 48 11.77 -38.13 4.52
CA SER A 48 12.39 -37.73 5.79
C SER A 48 11.31 -37.88 6.87
N PRO A 49 11.60 -38.49 8.03
CA PRO A 49 10.60 -38.66 9.07
C PRO A 49 10.08 -37.27 9.42
N LYS A 50 8.84 -37.00 9.00
CA LYS A 50 8.11 -35.79 9.33
C LYS A 50 8.13 -35.76 10.85
N VAL A 51 8.85 -34.81 11.45
CA VAL A 51 8.85 -34.58 12.88
C VAL A 51 7.39 -34.35 13.26
N MET A 52 6.74 -35.41 13.75
CA MET A 52 5.38 -35.34 14.25
C MET A 52 5.48 -34.58 15.55
N THR A 53 5.32 -33.26 15.46
CA THR A 53 4.92 -32.45 16.61
C THR A 53 3.71 -33.15 17.21
N ARG A 54 3.86 -33.63 18.45
CA ARG A 54 2.86 -34.37 19.21
C ARG A 54 1.51 -33.68 19.06
N ARG A 55 0.63 -34.23 18.22
CA ARG A 55 -0.74 -33.76 18.09
C ARG A 55 -1.51 -34.33 19.27
N ASP A 56 -1.64 -33.52 20.31
CA ASP A 56 -2.64 -33.79 21.34
C ASP A 56 -4.00 -33.97 20.66
N SER A 57 -4.69 -35.06 20.99
CA SER A 57 -5.97 -35.49 20.40
C SER A 57 -7.15 -34.58 20.78
N VAL A 58 -6.90 -33.43 21.37
CA VAL A 58 -7.94 -32.44 21.66
C VAL A 58 -8.35 -31.82 20.32
N LYS A 59 -9.64 -31.97 19.94
CA LYS A 59 -10.22 -31.35 18.74
C LYS A 59 -9.74 -29.89 18.65
N SER A 60 -8.96 -29.57 17.62
CA SER A 60 -8.47 -28.20 17.44
C SER A 60 -9.67 -27.27 17.27
N LYS A 61 -9.72 -26.21 18.08
CA LYS A 61 -10.73 -25.16 17.97
C LYS A 61 -10.63 -24.56 16.56
N TYR A 62 -11.73 -24.53 15.80
CA TYR A 62 -11.75 -23.91 14.48
C TYR A 62 -11.36 -22.42 14.58
N VAL A 63 -10.37 -22.01 13.79
CA VAL A 63 -9.94 -20.62 13.69
C VAL A 63 -10.23 -20.12 12.29
N ASN A 64 -11.04 -19.06 12.17
CA ASN A 64 -11.34 -18.46 10.87
C ASN A 64 -10.07 -17.77 10.32
N PRO A 65 -9.49 -18.25 9.20
CA PRO A 65 -8.20 -17.76 8.68
C PRO A 65 -8.27 -16.28 8.30
N GLY A 66 -9.39 -15.83 7.73
CA GLY A 66 -9.59 -14.42 7.40
C GLY A 66 -9.60 -13.50 8.63
N LYS A 67 -9.97 -13.99 9.83
CA LYS A 67 -9.99 -13.14 11.05
C LYS A 67 -8.55 -12.91 11.50
N VAL A 68 -7.75 -13.96 11.44
CA VAL A 68 -6.32 -13.93 11.77
C VAL A 68 -5.57 -13.07 10.77
N ALA A 69 -5.84 -13.24 9.47
CA ALA A 69 -5.24 -12.44 8.41
C ALA A 69 -5.61 -10.95 8.55
N GLY A 70 -6.88 -10.65 8.77
CA GLY A 70 -7.34 -9.27 9.05
C GLY A 70 -6.58 -8.65 10.23
N ARG A 71 -6.48 -9.36 11.36
CA ARG A 71 -5.74 -8.87 12.53
C ARG A 71 -4.26 -8.63 12.23
N LYS A 72 -3.61 -9.54 11.48
CA LYS A 72 -2.21 -9.38 11.05
C LYS A 72 -2.04 -8.15 10.15
N ALA A 73 -2.96 -7.92 9.21
CA ALA A 73 -2.94 -6.76 8.33
C ALA A 73 -3.06 -5.44 9.12
N VAL A 74 -3.98 -5.40 10.10
CA VAL A 74 -4.16 -4.24 11.00
C VAL A 74 -2.88 -3.94 11.77
N LEU A 75 -2.34 -4.95 12.46
CA LEU A 75 -1.11 -4.78 13.25
C LEU A 75 0.05 -4.27 12.39
N LYS A 76 0.19 -4.81 11.17
CA LYS A 76 1.21 -4.34 10.23
C LYS A 76 0.99 -2.89 9.81
N SER A 77 -0.23 -2.51 9.41
CA SER A 77 -0.55 -1.13 9.04
C SER A 77 -0.42 -0.14 10.19
N LEU A 78 -0.62 -0.57 11.44
CA LEU A 78 -0.40 0.26 12.61
C LEU A 78 1.10 0.54 12.85
N ILE A 79 1.97 -0.44 12.60
CA ILE A 79 3.42 -0.26 12.77
C ILE A 79 3.95 0.75 11.76
N LEU A 80 3.66 0.53 10.47
CA LEU A 80 4.02 1.47 9.42
C LEU A 80 2.90 1.57 8.38
N PRO A 81 2.61 2.79 7.88
CA PRO A 81 1.58 2.99 6.89
C PRO A 81 1.90 2.19 5.61
N GLY A 82 0.98 1.31 5.22
CA GLY A 82 1.07 0.54 3.98
C GLY A 82 1.61 -0.88 4.14
N LEU A 83 2.16 -1.26 5.30
CA LEU A 83 2.63 -2.64 5.53
C LEU A 83 1.53 -3.69 5.48
N GLY A 84 0.30 -3.36 5.90
CA GLY A 84 -0.84 -4.26 5.75
C GLY A 84 -1.18 -4.53 4.28
N GLN A 85 -0.96 -3.55 3.39
CA GLN A 85 -1.13 -3.72 1.95
C GLN A 85 -0.04 -4.62 1.35
N ILE A 86 1.20 -4.51 1.83
CA ILE A 86 2.29 -5.44 1.45
C ILE A 86 1.97 -6.86 1.92
N TYR A 87 1.40 -7.02 3.11
CA TYR A 87 0.92 -8.32 3.56
C TYR A 87 -0.20 -8.87 2.69
N ASN A 88 -1.15 -8.03 2.27
CA ASN A 88 -2.19 -8.43 1.32
C ASN A 88 -1.60 -8.85 -0.04
N LEU A 89 -0.53 -8.19 -0.50
CA LEU A 89 0.21 -8.60 -1.69
C LEU A 89 0.86 -9.98 -1.51
N GLN A 90 1.41 -10.27 -0.33
CA GLN A 90 1.94 -11.59 0.00
C GLN A 90 0.85 -12.66 0.02
N LEU A 91 -0.33 -12.36 0.56
CA LEU A 91 -1.50 -13.25 0.49
C LEU A 91 -1.95 -13.48 -0.96
N LEU A 92 -1.85 -12.51 -1.85
CA LEU A 92 -2.13 -12.77 -3.27
C LEU A 92 -1.15 -13.79 -3.88
N ASN A 93 0.07 -13.91 -3.36
CA ASN A 93 1.06 -14.84 -3.90
C ASN A 93 0.87 -16.30 -3.46
N ASP A 94 0.00 -16.56 -2.47
CA ASP A 94 -0.22 -17.91 -1.95
C ASP A 94 -1.07 -18.80 -2.88
N GLY A 95 -1.70 -18.21 -3.91
CA GLY A 95 -2.52 -18.93 -4.89
C GLY A 95 -3.82 -19.52 -4.33
N SER A 96 -4.13 -19.30 -3.05
CA SER A 96 -5.32 -19.84 -2.39
C SER A 96 -6.60 -19.06 -2.71
N ARG A 97 -6.46 -17.92 -3.39
CA ARG A 97 -7.56 -17.06 -3.79
C ARG A 97 -8.14 -17.48 -5.15
N ALA A 98 -9.37 -17.99 -5.14
CA ALA A 98 -10.17 -18.20 -6.35
C ALA A 98 -10.66 -16.87 -6.96
N GLY A 99 -10.79 -16.83 -8.29
CA GLY A 99 -11.71 -15.89 -8.94
C GLY A 99 -11.29 -14.57 -9.52
N LYS A 100 -9.99 -14.29 -9.72
CA LYS A 100 -9.57 -13.04 -10.37
C LYS A 100 -8.22 -13.14 -11.06
N ASN A 101 -8.00 -12.30 -12.08
CA ASN A 101 -6.68 -12.10 -12.67
C ASN A 101 -5.69 -11.58 -11.62
N LEU A 102 -4.81 -12.47 -11.16
CA LEU A 102 -3.89 -12.20 -10.05
C LEU A 102 -2.95 -11.02 -10.36
N THR A 103 -2.51 -10.92 -11.61
CA THR A 103 -1.62 -9.85 -12.10
C THR A 103 -2.25 -8.47 -11.92
N PHE A 104 -3.51 -8.29 -12.31
CA PHE A 104 -4.21 -7.01 -12.17
C PHE A 104 -4.38 -6.61 -10.70
N GLN A 105 -4.69 -7.55 -9.81
CA GLN A 105 -4.79 -7.28 -8.37
C GLN A 105 -3.45 -6.87 -7.76
N ARG A 106 -2.34 -7.46 -8.20
CA ARG A 106 -0.99 -7.07 -7.76
C ARG A 106 -0.67 -5.64 -8.17
N ILE A 107 -0.87 -5.31 -9.46
CA ILE A 107 -0.64 -3.96 -10.00
C ILE A 107 -1.50 -2.94 -9.24
N TYR A 108 -2.78 -3.26 -9.01
CA TYR A 108 -3.69 -2.42 -8.23
C TYR A 108 -3.20 -2.20 -6.78
N THR A 109 -2.74 -3.25 -6.11
CA THR A 109 -2.24 -3.16 -4.73
C THR A 109 -0.93 -2.36 -4.65
N ILE A 110 -0.03 -2.52 -5.61
CA ILE A 110 1.21 -1.72 -5.70
C ILE A 110 0.87 -0.25 -5.96
N GLY A 111 -0.05 0.04 -6.87
CA GLY A 111 -0.53 1.40 -7.14
C GLY A 111 -1.15 2.04 -5.89
N LYS A 112 -1.96 1.28 -5.14
CA LYS A 112 -2.49 1.72 -3.83
C LYS A 112 -1.40 2.09 -2.84
N ILE A 113 -0.37 1.25 -2.71
CA ILE A 113 0.77 1.53 -1.81
C ILE A 113 1.45 2.84 -2.24
N GLY A 114 1.73 3.01 -3.54
CA GLY A 114 2.29 4.25 -4.07
C GLY A 114 1.43 5.47 -3.73
N ALA A 115 0.11 5.37 -3.89
CA ALA A 115 -0.82 6.44 -3.55
C ALA A 115 -0.84 6.77 -2.05
N ILE A 116 -0.77 5.76 -1.17
CA ILE A 116 -0.69 5.95 0.28
C ILE A 116 0.57 6.73 0.65
N TYR A 117 1.74 6.28 0.18
CA TYR A 117 3.00 6.97 0.44
C TYR A 117 3.01 8.38 -0.16
N GLY A 118 2.52 8.56 -1.38
CA GLY A 118 2.37 9.88 -2.01
C GLY A 118 1.44 10.82 -1.22
N GLY A 119 0.33 10.31 -0.69
CA GLY A 119 -0.56 11.08 0.17
C GLY A 119 0.12 11.52 1.46
N PHE A 120 0.84 10.61 2.12
CA PHE A 120 1.59 10.92 3.34
C PHE A 120 2.74 11.91 3.11
N THR A 121 3.46 11.81 1.99
CA THR A 121 4.54 12.76 1.69
C THR A 121 4.00 14.17 1.47
N VAL A 122 2.92 14.31 0.68
CA VAL A 122 2.27 15.61 0.46
C VAL A 122 1.78 16.20 1.79
N LEU A 123 1.09 15.42 2.61
CA LEU A 123 0.61 15.88 3.92
C LEU A 123 1.77 16.29 4.85
N THR A 124 2.87 15.52 4.85
CA THR A 124 4.04 15.83 5.67
C THR A 124 4.67 17.16 5.24
N LEU A 125 4.85 17.38 3.94
CA LEU A 125 5.38 18.63 3.39
C LEU A 125 4.46 19.81 3.70
N SER A 126 3.14 19.65 3.51
CA SER A 126 2.16 20.68 3.85
C SER A 126 2.16 21.03 5.34
N TYR A 127 2.38 20.05 6.22
CA TYR A 127 2.45 20.26 7.67
C TYR A 127 3.72 21.04 8.06
N ILE A 128 4.87 20.67 7.49
CA ILE A 128 6.15 21.35 7.74
C ILE A 128 6.06 22.81 7.28
N GLU A 129 5.56 23.04 6.07
CA GLU A 129 5.42 24.40 5.54
C GLU A 129 4.45 25.22 6.37
N SER A 130 3.27 24.69 6.68
CA SER A 130 2.29 25.40 7.54
C SER A 130 2.83 25.69 8.93
N SER A 131 3.64 24.79 9.50
CA SER A 131 4.31 25.01 10.79
C SER A 131 5.34 26.11 10.71
N LYS A 132 6.21 26.07 9.69
CA LYS A 132 7.25 27.08 9.48
C LYS A 132 6.63 28.47 9.30
N GLN A 133 5.59 28.58 8.48
CA GLN A 133 4.88 29.85 8.30
C GLN A 133 4.25 30.30 9.61
N TYR A 134 3.55 29.42 10.33
CA TYR A 134 2.99 29.76 11.65
C TYR A 134 4.05 30.35 12.60
N ASP A 135 5.22 29.71 12.69
CA ASP A 135 6.31 30.15 13.57
C ASP A 135 6.90 31.51 13.13
N LEU A 136 7.02 31.75 11.82
CA LEU A 136 7.45 33.04 11.27
C LEU A 136 6.49 34.17 11.67
N TYR A 137 5.19 33.98 11.46
CA TYR A 137 4.18 34.97 11.84
C TYR A 137 4.10 35.17 13.36
N LEU A 138 4.26 34.10 14.15
CA LEU A 138 4.29 34.19 15.60
C LEU A 138 5.49 35.00 16.10
N LYS A 139 6.68 34.74 15.55
CA LYS A 139 7.91 35.46 15.89
C LYS A 139 7.80 36.96 15.59
N GLU A 140 7.19 37.31 14.46
CA GLU A 140 6.92 38.70 14.09
C GLU A 140 5.97 39.39 15.09
N LEU A 141 4.88 38.74 15.49
CA LEU A 141 3.97 39.32 16.49
C LEU A 141 4.64 39.49 17.85
N GLN A 142 5.48 38.54 18.27
CA GLN A 142 6.27 38.65 19.49
C GLN A 142 7.27 39.81 19.41
N TYR A 143 7.91 39.99 18.26
CA TYR A 143 8.80 41.13 18.04
C TYR A 143 8.05 42.46 18.14
N ARG A 144 6.91 42.60 17.47
CA ARG A 144 6.08 43.81 17.54
C ARG A 144 5.63 44.11 18.96
N ASN A 145 5.23 43.09 19.72
CA ASN A 145 4.83 43.25 21.12
C ASN A 145 5.96 43.82 21.99
N ASN A 146 7.21 43.44 21.70
CA ASN A 146 8.38 43.87 22.46
C ASN A 146 8.96 45.22 21.97
N ASN A 147 8.64 45.65 20.74
CA ASN A 147 9.21 46.84 20.09
C ASN A 147 8.16 47.93 19.81
N GLY A 148 7.15 48.05 20.67
CA GLY A 148 6.16 49.14 20.59
C GLY A 148 5.29 49.10 19.33
N GLY A 149 5.03 47.91 18.81
CA GLY A 149 4.18 47.68 17.64
C GLY A 149 4.90 47.70 16.29
N LYS A 150 6.21 48.00 16.25
CA LYS A 150 7.01 48.08 15.03
C LYS A 150 7.44 46.71 14.52
N ALA A 151 7.38 46.52 13.20
CA ALA A 151 7.83 45.30 12.53
C ALA A 151 9.35 45.07 12.68
N ASP A 152 9.78 43.81 12.57
CA ASP A 152 11.22 43.48 12.51
C ASP A 152 11.83 44.08 11.24
N PRO A 153 12.79 45.04 11.34
CA PRO A 153 13.41 45.66 10.17
C PRO A 153 14.13 44.66 9.26
N ASN A 154 14.57 43.52 9.79
CA ASN A 154 15.23 42.45 9.04
C ASN A 154 14.29 41.28 8.70
N GLY A 155 13.00 41.41 9.04
CA GLY A 155 12.00 40.38 8.86
C GLY A 155 11.44 40.31 7.44
N PRO A 156 10.79 39.18 7.06
CA PRO A 156 10.15 39.03 5.76
C PRO A 156 8.84 39.85 5.62
N PHE A 157 8.44 40.57 6.66
CA PHE A 157 7.19 41.34 6.74
C PHE A 157 7.43 42.86 6.66
N ILE A 158 8.41 43.25 5.83
CA ILE A 158 8.65 44.63 5.38
C ILE A 158 8.44 44.65 3.86
N LYS A 159 7.70 45.62 3.34
CA LYS A 159 7.51 45.76 1.88
C LYS A 159 8.76 46.38 1.24
N ALA A 160 8.91 46.24 -0.07
CA ALA A 160 10.04 46.81 -0.82
C ALA A 160 10.15 48.35 -0.69
N ASP A 161 9.03 49.02 -0.41
CA ASP A 161 8.91 50.46 -0.16
C ASP A 161 9.21 50.84 1.32
N GLY A 162 9.62 49.89 2.16
CA GLY A 162 9.90 50.11 3.58
C GLY A 162 8.65 50.21 4.46
N SER A 163 7.44 50.19 3.88
CA SER A 163 6.19 50.18 4.64
C SER A 163 5.92 48.82 5.31
N GLU A 164 5.41 48.87 6.54
CA GLU A 164 5.12 47.68 7.35
C GLU A 164 3.77 47.05 6.98
N PHE A 165 3.65 45.74 7.11
CA PHE A 165 2.34 45.09 7.10
C PHE A 165 1.58 45.42 8.39
N SER A 166 0.25 45.52 8.32
CA SER A 166 -0.57 45.78 9.50
C SER A 166 -0.53 44.62 10.51
N THR A 167 -0.53 44.93 11.80
CA THR A 167 -0.50 43.91 12.87
C THR A 167 -1.71 42.98 12.80
N SER A 168 -2.87 43.49 12.38
CA SER A 168 -4.07 42.68 12.12
C SER A 168 -3.87 41.69 10.97
N GLY A 169 -3.19 42.11 9.90
CA GLY A 169 -2.85 41.23 8.77
C GLY A 169 -1.92 40.09 9.20
N ILE A 170 -0.87 40.39 9.99
CA ILE A 170 0.04 39.38 10.53
C ILE A 170 -0.70 38.42 11.49
N THR A 171 -1.60 38.94 12.33
CA THR A 171 -2.42 38.11 13.23
C THR A 171 -3.31 37.14 12.46
N THR A 172 -3.96 37.62 11.39
CA THR A 172 -4.80 36.79 10.51
C THR A 172 -3.97 35.73 9.78
N GLY A 173 -2.78 36.09 9.31
CA GLY A 173 -1.83 35.15 8.69
C GLY A 173 -1.43 34.02 9.65
N LYS A 174 -1.03 34.36 10.89
CA LYS A 174 -0.76 33.38 11.95
C LYS A 174 -1.94 32.42 12.13
N ASP A 175 -3.15 32.94 12.30
CA ASP A 175 -4.33 32.13 12.58
C ASP A 175 -4.71 31.24 11.39
N THR A 176 -4.46 31.69 10.17
CA THR A 176 -4.63 30.89 8.95
C THR A 176 -3.67 29.71 8.94
N TYR A 177 -2.37 29.93 9.15
CA TYR A 177 -1.40 28.83 9.17
C TYR A 177 -1.57 27.88 10.36
N ARG A 178 -2.03 28.39 11.52
CA ARG A 178 -2.44 27.56 12.65
C ARG A 178 -3.56 26.60 12.27
N ARG A 179 -4.62 27.11 11.61
CA ARG A 179 -5.75 26.30 11.14
C ARG A 179 -5.30 25.30 10.08
N ASN A 180 -4.49 25.72 9.11
CA ASN A 180 -3.98 24.84 8.06
C ASN A 180 -3.17 23.67 8.62
N LYS A 181 -2.26 23.95 9.57
CA LYS A 181 -1.48 22.91 10.26
C LYS A 181 -2.39 21.89 10.96
N GLN A 182 -3.44 22.36 11.64
CA GLN A 182 -4.41 21.49 12.32
C GLN A 182 -5.22 20.64 11.33
N ILE A 183 -5.67 21.23 10.21
CA ILE A 183 -6.39 20.52 9.14
C ILE A 183 -5.51 19.43 8.53
N VAL A 184 -4.23 19.74 8.27
CA VAL A 184 -3.27 18.76 7.73
C VAL A 184 -3.04 17.63 8.74
N LEU A 185 -2.86 17.95 10.03
CA LEU A 185 -2.68 16.94 11.08
C LEU A 185 -3.91 16.02 11.20
N PHE A 186 -5.11 16.59 11.16
CA PHE A 186 -6.35 15.83 11.15
C PHE A 186 -6.46 14.92 9.91
N SER A 187 -6.14 15.46 8.74
CA SER A 187 -6.10 14.70 7.48
C SER A 187 -5.09 13.56 7.54
N TYR A 188 -3.93 13.77 8.18
CA TYR A 188 -2.91 12.74 8.41
C TYR A 188 -3.47 11.56 9.21
N GLY A 189 -4.20 11.85 10.29
CA GLY A 189 -4.88 10.83 11.09
C GLY A 189 -5.96 10.08 10.31
N LEU A 190 -6.77 10.79 9.52
CA LEU A 190 -7.80 10.17 8.67
C LEU A 190 -7.21 9.20 7.64
N VAL A 191 -6.18 9.63 6.91
CA VAL A 191 -5.50 8.78 5.91
C VAL A 191 -4.86 7.56 6.58
N TYR A 192 -4.27 7.75 7.76
CA TYR A 192 -3.69 6.66 8.53
C TYR A 192 -4.71 5.61 8.94
N ILE A 193 -5.86 6.02 9.50
CA ILE A 193 -6.93 5.09 9.88
C ILE A 193 -7.54 4.42 8.65
N ALA A 194 -7.82 5.19 7.59
CA ALA A 194 -8.39 4.66 6.35
C ALA A 194 -7.50 3.57 5.73
N ASN A 195 -6.18 3.78 5.74
CA ASN A 195 -5.20 2.79 5.28
C ASN A 195 -5.24 1.48 6.10
N VAL A 196 -5.37 1.57 7.42
CA VAL A 196 -5.51 0.41 8.30
C VAL A 196 -6.79 -0.37 7.97
N VAL A 197 -7.91 0.34 7.81
CA VAL A 197 -9.21 -0.26 7.50
C VAL A 197 -9.21 -0.92 6.12
N ASP A 198 -8.69 -0.25 5.09
CA ASP A 198 -8.60 -0.82 3.74
C ASP A 198 -7.76 -2.12 3.74
N ALA A 199 -6.63 -2.12 4.45
CA ALA A 199 -5.80 -3.31 4.59
C ALA A 199 -6.53 -4.46 5.32
N TYR A 200 -7.28 -4.15 6.38
CA TYR A 200 -8.09 -5.13 7.10
C TYR A 200 -9.15 -5.78 6.21
N VAL A 201 -9.94 -4.97 5.49
CA VAL A 201 -11.02 -5.45 4.62
C VAL A 201 -10.46 -6.31 3.50
N ALA A 202 -9.36 -5.87 2.87
CA ALA A 202 -8.70 -6.65 1.81
C ALA A 202 -8.22 -8.02 2.30
N ALA A 203 -7.60 -8.08 3.49
CA ALA A 203 -7.19 -9.34 4.11
C ALA A 203 -8.39 -10.24 4.46
N ARG A 204 -9.48 -9.64 4.95
CA ARG A 204 -10.71 -10.36 5.31
C ARG A 204 -11.37 -10.98 4.08
N LEU A 205 -11.38 -10.25 2.97
CA LEU A 205 -12.01 -10.67 1.71
C LEU A 205 -11.17 -11.70 0.94
N HIS A 206 -9.88 -11.85 1.22
CA HIS A 206 -9.03 -12.88 0.60
C HIS A 206 -9.50 -14.31 0.90
N PHE A 207 -9.96 -14.56 2.12
CA PHE A 207 -10.46 -15.87 2.56
C PHE A 207 -11.98 -16.03 2.44
N PHE A 208 -12.66 -15.11 1.77
CA PHE A 208 -14.09 -15.21 1.53
C PHE A 208 -14.32 -16.14 0.33
N ASN A 209 -15.23 -17.11 0.48
CA ASN A 209 -15.55 -18.01 -0.61
C ASN A 209 -16.28 -17.23 -1.70
N ILE A 210 -15.62 -17.09 -2.85
CA ILE A 210 -16.18 -16.53 -4.07
C ILE A 210 -16.15 -17.69 -5.05
N ASP A 211 -17.31 -18.31 -5.26
CA ASP A 211 -17.42 -19.40 -6.23
C ASP A 211 -17.35 -18.82 -7.66
N ASP A 212 -16.39 -19.30 -8.45
CA ASP A 212 -16.18 -18.88 -9.86
C ASP A 212 -17.16 -19.53 -10.84
N LYS A 213 -18.15 -20.26 -10.32
CA LYS A 213 -19.13 -20.99 -11.12
C LYS A 213 -20.11 -20.05 -11.82
N LEU A 214 -20.16 -18.78 -11.40
CA LEU A 214 -20.95 -17.75 -12.05
C LEU A 214 -20.35 -17.37 -13.40
N SER A 215 -20.77 -18.06 -14.46
CA SER A 215 -20.35 -17.76 -15.83
C SER A 215 -21.53 -17.24 -16.66
N PHE A 216 -21.28 -16.14 -17.37
CA PHE A 216 -22.20 -15.56 -18.34
C PHE A 216 -21.70 -15.89 -19.74
N ARG A 217 -22.51 -16.61 -20.52
CA ARG A 217 -22.17 -17.01 -21.88
C ARG A 217 -23.21 -16.45 -22.85
N ALA A 218 -22.77 -15.55 -23.72
CA ALA A 218 -23.55 -15.06 -24.85
C ALA A 218 -23.07 -15.75 -26.13
N VAL A 219 -23.96 -16.45 -26.82
CA VAL A 219 -23.63 -17.15 -28.08
C VAL A 219 -24.60 -16.69 -29.17
N PRO A 220 -24.12 -16.30 -30.35
CA PRO A 220 -25.00 -16.06 -31.49
C PRO A 220 -25.75 -17.36 -31.82
N THR A 221 -27.05 -17.25 -32.07
CA THR A 221 -27.91 -18.37 -32.43
C THR A 221 -28.91 -17.93 -33.49
N LEU A 222 -29.55 -18.90 -34.14
CA LEU A 222 -30.63 -18.65 -35.08
C LEU A 222 -31.91 -19.21 -34.47
N ILE A 223 -32.95 -18.39 -34.41
CA ILE A 223 -34.28 -18.85 -34.00
C ILE A 223 -35.10 -19.02 -35.27
N ASN A 224 -35.65 -20.23 -35.45
CA ASN A 224 -36.55 -20.54 -36.55
C ASN A 224 -37.98 -20.17 -36.13
N SER A 225 -38.63 -19.30 -36.89
CA SER A 225 -40.08 -19.11 -36.79
C SER A 225 -40.75 -20.21 -37.63
N ASN A 226 -41.34 -21.21 -36.98
CA ASN A 226 -42.07 -22.30 -37.65
C ASN A 226 -43.22 -21.72 -38.50
N SER A 227 -42.95 -21.50 -39.79
CA SER A 227 -43.96 -21.19 -40.79
C SER A 227 -43.94 -22.29 -41.85
N MET A 228 -45.11 -22.88 -42.10
CA MET A 228 -45.29 -24.16 -42.80
C MET A 228 -44.74 -24.19 -44.24
N TYR A 229 -44.46 -23.02 -44.83
CA TYR A 229 -44.03 -22.87 -46.23
C TYR A 229 -42.86 -21.90 -46.42
N SER A 230 -42.18 -21.45 -45.36
CA SER A 230 -41.05 -20.52 -45.47
C SER A 230 -40.02 -20.74 -44.37
N PHE A 231 -38.75 -20.90 -44.77
CA PHE A 231 -37.62 -20.84 -43.84
C PHE A 231 -37.22 -19.38 -43.63
N ARG A 232 -37.63 -18.80 -42.50
CA ARG A 232 -37.10 -17.52 -42.00
C ARG A 232 -36.28 -17.78 -40.74
N ALA A 233 -34.97 -17.71 -40.86
CA ALA A 233 -34.06 -17.69 -39.72
C ALA A 233 -33.85 -16.24 -39.28
N MET A 234 -34.17 -15.94 -38.02
CA MET A 234 -33.87 -14.64 -37.42
C MET A 234 -32.58 -14.75 -36.60
N PRO A 235 -31.61 -13.83 -36.78
CA PRO A 235 -30.45 -13.78 -35.92
C PRO A 235 -30.89 -13.45 -34.50
N ALA A 236 -30.35 -14.20 -33.53
CA ALA A 236 -30.66 -14.04 -32.13
C ALA A 236 -29.41 -14.26 -31.26
N LEU A 237 -29.52 -13.86 -29.99
CA LEU A 237 -28.46 -14.04 -29.01
C LEU A 237 -28.97 -14.96 -27.91
N LYS A 238 -28.34 -16.13 -27.72
CA LYS A 238 -28.63 -17.00 -26.58
C LYS A 238 -27.80 -16.54 -25.39
N LEU A 239 -28.48 -16.18 -24.32
CA LEU A 239 -27.89 -15.85 -23.02
C LEU A 239 -28.01 -17.07 -22.10
N SER A 240 -26.89 -17.51 -21.52
CA SER A 240 -26.86 -18.59 -20.54
C SER A 240 -26.09 -18.12 -19.31
N LEU A 241 -26.72 -18.27 -18.14
CA LEU A 241 -26.11 -18.05 -16.83
C LEU A 241 -25.94 -19.40 -16.16
N THR A 242 -24.74 -19.69 -15.67
CA THR A 242 -24.47 -20.85 -14.79
C THR A 242 -24.17 -20.28 -13.42
N PHE A 243 -24.73 -20.83 -12.35
CA PHE A 243 -24.50 -20.44 -10.95
C PHE A 243 -24.24 -21.67 -10.10
#